data_AF-A0A535TP26-F1
#
_entry.id   AF-A0A535TP26-F1
#
_cell.length_a   1.000
_cell.length_b   1.000
_cell.length_c   1.000
_cell.angle_alpha   90.00
_cell.angle_beta   90.00
_cell.angle_gamma   90.00
#
_symmetry.space_group_name_H-M   'P 1'
#
loop_
_entity.id
_entity.type
_entity.pdbx_description
1 polymer ?
#
loop_
_entity_poly.entity_id
_entity_poly.type
_entity_poly.pdbx_seq_one_letter_code
_entity_poly.pdbx_strand_id
1 'polypeptide(L)'
;MSDAYGFRRSYAGPAGMVTSPLRSVEEIRQHQLRAVQSGLETVRRTNAFYRDRLHDVTSWDDFERLPFTTKEELMVDQRDHPPYGTNLTFPLQQYVRLHQTSGTSGSQPLRWLDTAESWAWWERIWADLIYAPAGVTRDDRIFFAFSFGPFIGFWSAFGGSQRLGAMAIPGGAMTTIQRVQVMRDLQATVLCCTPTYALRLAETAAAEGIALHLRRNIHAGEPGASIPSTRAAIESALGGQAFDHTGMTELGPTGVSCSQRDGVHLFESE
;
A
#
# COMPACT_ATOMS: atom_id res chain seq x y z
N MET A 1 0.91 41.65 -13.00
CA MET A 1 0.25 41.35 -11.72
C MET A 1 0.37 39.86 -11.48
N SER A 2 1.30 39.50 -10.58
CA SER A 2 1.42 38.26 -9.79
C SER A 2 1.28 36.89 -10.49
N ASP A 3 2.42 36.34 -10.90
CA ASP A 3 2.67 34.89 -10.93
C ASP A 3 2.43 34.28 -9.54
N ALA A 4 1.33 33.55 -9.35
CA ALA A 4 0.93 32.97 -8.06
C ALA A 4 1.09 31.44 -7.96
N TYR A 5 1.66 30.77 -8.96
CA TYR A 5 1.91 29.32 -8.89
C TYR A 5 3.30 28.99 -9.43
N GLY A 6 4.30 29.16 -8.56
CA GLY A 6 5.68 28.75 -8.80
C GLY A 6 5.83 27.22 -8.79
N PHE A 7 5.30 26.54 -9.80
CA PHE A 7 5.55 25.12 -10.07
C PHE A 7 6.71 24.96 -11.05
N ARG A 8 7.91 25.41 -10.66
CA ARG A 8 9.16 25.03 -11.33
C ARG A 8 10.26 24.80 -10.31
N ARG A 9 10.24 23.62 -9.70
CA ARG A 9 11.47 22.93 -9.30
C ARG A 9 11.37 21.51 -9.80
N SER A 10 12.13 21.21 -10.86
CA SER A 10 12.49 19.84 -11.22
C SER A 10 13.16 19.21 -10.00
N TYR A 11 12.46 18.30 -9.33
CA TYR A 11 13.03 17.51 -8.25
C TYR A 11 14.02 16.52 -8.88
N ALA A 12 15.30 16.85 -8.83
CA ALA A 12 16.35 15.85 -9.04
C ALA A 12 16.38 15.00 -7.77
N GLY A 13 15.61 13.91 -7.77
CA GLY A 13 15.66 12.92 -6.69
C GLY A 13 17.09 12.38 -6.52
N PRO A 14 17.43 11.83 -5.34
CA PRO A 14 18.71 11.18 -5.15
C PRO A 14 18.93 10.10 -6.21
N ALA A 15 20.18 9.93 -6.66
CA ALA A 15 20.55 8.97 -7.70
C ALA A 15 19.97 7.58 -7.38
N GLY A 16 19.10 7.08 -8.26
CA GLY A 16 18.44 5.78 -8.11
C GLY A 16 16.94 5.82 -7.84
N MET A 17 16.32 7.01 -7.69
CA MET A 17 14.85 7.11 -7.69
C MET A 17 14.33 6.79 -9.09
N VAL A 18 13.41 5.83 -9.21
CA VAL A 18 12.68 5.57 -10.45
C VAL A 18 11.83 6.81 -10.74
N THR A 19 12.37 7.74 -11.52
CA THR A 19 11.58 8.84 -12.07
C THR A 19 10.57 8.21 -13.01
N SER A 20 9.28 8.50 -12.83
CA SER A 20 8.27 8.15 -13.83
C SER A 20 8.78 8.59 -15.21
N PRO A 21 8.75 7.72 -16.23
CA PRO A 21 9.18 8.09 -17.57
C PRO A 21 8.28 9.17 -18.19
N LEU A 22 7.13 9.43 -17.58
CA LEU A 22 6.15 10.46 -17.94
C LEU A 22 6.63 11.80 -17.37
N ARG A 23 6.83 12.79 -18.26
CA ARG A 23 7.57 14.03 -17.96
C ARG A 23 6.66 15.25 -17.79
N SER A 24 5.36 15.10 -18.08
CA SER A 24 4.36 16.16 -17.98
C SER A 24 3.01 15.64 -17.50
N VAL A 25 2.20 16.53 -16.92
CA VAL A 25 0.81 16.24 -16.52
C VAL A 25 0.00 15.72 -17.70
N GLU A 26 0.23 16.26 -18.90
CA GLU A 26 -0.48 15.82 -20.10
C GLU A 26 -0.11 14.38 -20.49
N GLU A 27 1.18 14.02 -20.46
CA GLU A 27 1.62 12.64 -20.71
C GLU A 27 1.03 11.65 -19.68
N ILE A 28 0.99 12.05 -18.40
CA ILE A 28 0.37 11.26 -17.33
C ILE A 28 -1.12 11.04 -17.61
N ARG A 29 -1.86 12.11 -17.92
CA ARG A 29 -3.29 12.03 -18.23
C ARG A 29 -3.55 11.14 -19.44
N GLN A 30 -2.77 11.28 -20.50
CA GLN A 30 -2.93 10.43 -21.68
C GLN A 30 -2.60 8.95 -21.40
N HIS A 31 -1.59 8.69 -20.57
CA HIS A 31 -1.27 7.33 -20.10
C HIS A 31 -2.43 6.72 -19.31
N GLN A 32 -2.94 7.44 -18.32
CA GLN A 32 -4.05 7.00 -17.47
C GLN A 32 -5.33 6.76 -18.27
N LEU A 33 -5.66 7.64 -19.23
CA LEU A 33 -6.83 7.45 -20.09
C LEU A 33 -6.71 6.16 -20.92
N ARG A 34 -5.53 5.87 -21.47
CA ARG A 34 -5.27 4.62 -22.20
C ARG A 34 -5.36 3.39 -21.29
N ALA A 35 -4.84 3.49 -20.06
CA ALA A 35 -4.91 2.41 -19.08
C ALA A 35 -6.37 2.08 -18.71
N VAL A 36 -7.18 3.11 -18.45
CA VAL A 36 -8.63 2.97 -18.22
C VAL A 36 -9.33 2.33 -19.42
N GLN A 37 -9.06 2.80 -20.63
CA GLN A 37 -9.64 2.24 -21.86
C GLN A 37 -9.35 0.74 -21.99
N SER A 38 -8.07 0.35 -21.83
CA SER A 38 -7.65 -1.04 -21.92
C SER A 38 -8.27 -1.92 -20.82
N GLY A 39 -8.36 -1.40 -19.59
CA GLY A 39 -8.95 -2.11 -18.46
C GLY A 39 -10.46 -2.33 -18.63
N LEU A 40 -11.18 -1.28 -19.03
CA LEU A 40 -12.62 -1.30 -19.21
C LEU A 40 -13.07 -2.28 -20.30
N GLU A 41 -12.34 -2.39 -21.41
CA GLU A 41 -12.67 -3.36 -22.46
C GLU A 41 -12.73 -4.79 -21.88
N THR A 42 -11.74 -5.15 -21.08
CA THR A 42 -11.66 -6.48 -20.44
C THR A 42 -12.77 -6.67 -19.41
N VAL A 43 -12.98 -5.68 -18.55
CA VAL A 43 -14.00 -5.72 -17.49
C VAL A 43 -15.39 -5.82 -18.08
N ARG A 44 -15.75 -5.00 -19.08
CA ARG A 44 -17.06 -5.04 -19.74
C ARG A 44 -17.32 -6.37 -20.43
N ARG A 45 -16.29 -7.01 -20.99
CA ARG A 45 -16.45 -8.30 -21.67
C ARG A 45 -16.73 -9.45 -20.70
N THR A 46 -16.13 -9.45 -19.51
CA THR A 46 -16.01 -10.66 -18.68
C THR A 46 -16.56 -10.54 -17.27
N ASN A 47 -16.53 -9.35 -16.66
CA ASN A 47 -16.91 -9.15 -15.27
C ASN A 47 -18.43 -8.90 -15.15
N ALA A 48 -19.15 -9.87 -14.59
CA ALA A 48 -20.61 -9.83 -14.52
C ALA A 48 -21.14 -8.71 -13.60
N PHE A 49 -20.42 -8.35 -12.54
CA PHE A 49 -20.80 -7.26 -11.65
C PHE A 49 -20.77 -5.90 -12.36
N TYR A 50 -19.78 -5.69 -13.24
CA TYR A 50 -19.53 -4.40 -13.88
C TYR A 50 -20.07 -4.24 -15.30
N ARG A 51 -20.26 -5.33 -16.05
CA ARG A 51 -20.57 -5.29 -17.50
C ARG A 51 -21.72 -4.34 -17.85
N ASP A 52 -22.81 -4.39 -17.10
CA ASP A 52 -24.01 -3.61 -17.38
C ASP A 52 -24.00 -2.23 -16.70
N ARG A 53 -22.99 -1.96 -15.85
CA ARG A 53 -22.81 -0.70 -15.12
C ARG A 53 -21.87 0.28 -15.84
N LEU A 54 -20.97 -0.21 -16.68
CA LEU A 54 -19.89 0.58 -17.27
C LEU A 54 -20.17 0.89 -18.75
N HIS A 55 -19.87 2.12 -19.16
CA HIS A 55 -19.85 2.58 -20.56
C HIS A 55 -18.42 2.74 -21.08
N ASP A 56 -18.28 2.91 -22.39
CA ASP A 56 -17.00 3.18 -23.03
C ASP A 56 -16.46 4.56 -22.64
N VAL A 57 -15.15 4.64 -22.42
CA VAL A 57 -14.47 5.88 -22.03
C VAL A 57 -13.54 6.32 -23.16
N THR A 58 -13.91 7.37 -23.88
CA THR A 58 -13.07 7.94 -24.95
C THR A 58 -12.42 9.26 -24.54
N SER A 59 -12.91 9.85 -23.45
CA SER A 59 -12.51 11.15 -22.92
C SER A 59 -12.58 11.18 -21.39
N TRP A 60 -12.05 12.25 -20.79
CA TRP A 60 -12.19 12.47 -19.35
C TRP A 60 -13.64 12.76 -18.93
N ASP A 61 -14.44 13.37 -19.81
CA ASP A 61 -15.88 13.60 -19.55
C ASP A 61 -16.64 12.27 -19.45
N ASP A 62 -16.27 11.27 -20.26
CA ASP A 62 -16.84 9.92 -20.15
C ASP A 62 -16.41 9.26 -18.85
N PHE A 63 -15.15 9.43 -18.45
CA PHE A 63 -14.62 8.89 -17.20
C PHE A 63 -15.35 9.45 -15.97
N GLU A 64 -15.58 10.76 -15.92
CA GLU A 64 -16.29 11.42 -14.80
C GLU A 64 -17.74 10.96 -14.64
N ARG A 65 -18.33 10.38 -15.69
CA ARG A 65 -19.70 9.84 -15.67
C ARG A 65 -19.76 8.38 -15.21
N LEU A 66 -18.63 7.71 -15.01
CA LEU A 66 -18.62 6.32 -14.51
C LEU A 66 -19.27 6.26 -13.12
N PRO A 67 -20.08 5.22 -12.82
CA PRO A 67 -20.68 5.09 -11.51
C PRO A 67 -19.64 4.72 -10.46
N PHE A 68 -19.80 5.26 -9.25
CA PHE A 68 -19.03 4.78 -8.10
C PHE A 68 -19.40 3.35 -7.74
N THR A 69 -18.45 2.66 -7.10
CA THR A 69 -18.69 1.39 -6.40
C THR A 69 -18.37 1.57 -4.94
N THR A 70 -19.26 1.08 -4.09
CA THR A 70 -19.11 1.07 -2.64
C THR A 70 -18.77 -0.33 -2.14
N LYS A 71 -18.13 -0.40 -0.97
CA LYS A 71 -17.86 -1.67 -0.29
C LYS A 71 -19.14 -2.45 -0.02
N GLU A 72 -20.22 -1.76 0.36
CA GLU A 72 -21.53 -2.36 0.62
C GLU A 72 -22.07 -3.12 -0.59
N GLU A 73 -21.95 -2.56 -1.81
CA GLU A 73 -22.40 -3.24 -3.03
C GLU A 73 -21.61 -4.53 -3.30
N LEU A 74 -20.30 -4.52 -3.07
CA LEU A 74 -19.47 -5.72 -3.18
C LEU A 74 -19.85 -6.77 -2.14
N MET A 75 -20.16 -6.35 -0.91
CA MET A 75 -20.61 -7.24 0.15
C MET A 75 -21.99 -7.84 -0.13
N VAL A 76 -22.90 -7.06 -0.73
CA VAL A 76 -24.20 -7.54 -1.21
C VAL A 76 -24.01 -8.59 -2.28
N ASP A 77 -23.18 -8.31 -3.28
CA ASP A 77 -22.88 -9.23 -4.37
C ASP A 77 -22.27 -10.56 -3.87
N GLN A 78 -21.34 -10.54 -2.90
CA GLN A 78 -20.78 -11.78 -2.34
C GLN A 78 -21.79 -12.61 -1.54
N ARG A 79 -22.76 -11.95 -0.91
CA ARG A 79 -23.82 -12.63 -0.16
C ARG A 79 -24.84 -13.27 -1.10
N ASP A 80 -25.20 -12.57 -2.16
CA ASP A 80 -26.20 -13.04 -3.12
C ASP A 80 -25.61 -14.08 -4.09
N HIS A 81 -24.29 -14.03 -4.31
CA HIS A 81 -23.53 -14.96 -5.17
C HIS A 81 -22.30 -15.55 -4.45
N PRO A 82 -22.50 -16.42 -3.43
CA PRO A 82 -21.40 -16.95 -2.64
C PRO A 82 -20.49 -17.91 -3.45
N PRO A 83 -19.20 -18.05 -3.07
CA PRO A 83 -18.55 -17.38 -1.94
C PRO A 83 -17.82 -16.07 -2.29
N TYR A 84 -17.67 -15.74 -3.58
CA TYR A 84 -16.79 -14.66 -4.05
C TYR A 84 -17.50 -13.50 -4.73
N GLY A 85 -18.81 -13.59 -4.96
CA GLY A 85 -19.55 -12.63 -5.75
C GLY A 85 -19.39 -12.86 -7.25
N THR A 86 -19.89 -11.90 -8.03
CA THR A 86 -19.78 -11.82 -9.48
C THR A 86 -18.74 -10.81 -9.97
N ASN A 87 -18.09 -10.09 -9.04
CA ASN A 87 -16.97 -9.18 -9.32
C ASN A 87 -15.63 -9.93 -9.54
N LEU A 88 -15.62 -10.86 -10.50
CA LEU A 88 -14.41 -11.55 -10.96
C LEU A 88 -14.30 -11.39 -12.48
N THR A 89 -13.15 -10.92 -12.94
CA THR A 89 -12.84 -10.72 -14.37
C THR A 89 -12.34 -12.02 -15.03
N PHE A 90 -11.69 -12.90 -14.26
CA PHE A 90 -11.08 -14.13 -14.77
C PHE A 90 -11.76 -15.39 -14.22
N PRO A 91 -11.59 -16.57 -14.84
CA PRO A 91 -11.97 -17.84 -14.23
C PRO A 91 -11.25 -18.05 -12.89
N LEU A 92 -11.92 -18.71 -11.94
CA LEU A 92 -11.43 -18.87 -10.57
C LEU A 92 -10.00 -19.47 -10.50
N GLN A 93 -9.64 -20.34 -11.43
CA GLN A 93 -8.35 -21.02 -11.49
C GLN A 93 -7.16 -20.07 -11.77
N GLN A 94 -7.41 -18.84 -12.22
CA GLN A 94 -6.35 -17.85 -12.44
C GLN A 94 -5.97 -17.09 -11.16
N TYR A 95 -6.81 -17.14 -10.13
CA TYR A 95 -6.55 -16.50 -8.86
C TYR A 95 -5.68 -17.40 -7.97
N VAL A 96 -4.63 -16.83 -7.41
CA VAL A 96 -3.62 -17.56 -6.64
C VAL A 96 -3.58 -17.13 -5.18
N ARG A 97 -4.31 -16.08 -4.82
CA ARG A 97 -4.39 -15.58 -3.44
C ARG A 97 -5.80 -15.13 -3.09
N LEU A 98 -6.11 -15.27 -1.81
CA LEU A 98 -7.32 -14.75 -1.21
C LEU A 98 -6.95 -13.97 0.05
N HIS A 99 -7.49 -12.76 0.14
CA HIS A 99 -7.43 -11.91 1.32
C HIS A 99 -8.84 -11.57 1.79
N GLN A 100 -8.94 -11.03 3.00
CA GLN A 100 -10.17 -10.52 3.57
C GLN A 100 -9.92 -9.18 4.23
N THR A 101 -10.85 -8.24 4.05
CA THR A 101 -10.85 -6.98 4.81
C THR A 101 -11.12 -7.26 6.28
N SER A 102 -10.72 -6.36 7.18
CA SER A 102 -11.30 -6.36 8.53
C SER A 102 -12.81 -6.20 8.43
N GLY A 103 -13.56 -7.09 9.09
CA GLY A 103 -15.00 -6.89 9.27
C GLY A 103 -15.22 -5.70 10.20
N THR A 104 -16.12 -4.80 9.87
CA THR A 104 -16.67 -3.89 10.88
C THR A 104 -17.56 -4.71 11.81
N SER A 105 -17.67 -4.36 13.09
CA SER A 105 -18.47 -5.11 14.06
C SER A 105 -19.88 -5.39 13.51
N GLY A 106 -20.16 -6.65 13.18
CA GLY A 106 -21.46 -7.11 12.66
C GLY A 106 -21.55 -7.36 11.14
N SER A 107 -20.53 -7.02 10.34
CA SER A 107 -20.53 -7.26 8.89
C SER A 107 -19.57 -8.39 8.49
N GLN A 108 -19.92 -9.19 7.48
CA GLN A 108 -19.01 -10.23 6.99
C GLN A 108 -17.81 -9.60 6.27
N PRO A 109 -16.58 -10.07 6.50
CA PRO A 109 -15.40 -9.64 5.75
C PRO A 109 -15.58 -9.79 4.24
N LEU A 110 -15.24 -8.75 3.48
CA LEU A 110 -15.16 -8.84 2.02
C LEU A 110 -13.98 -9.73 1.64
N ARG A 111 -14.20 -10.75 0.80
CA ARG A 111 -13.13 -11.56 0.21
C ARG A 111 -12.57 -10.85 -1.02
N TRP A 112 -11.26 -10.85 -1.17
CA TRP A 112 -10.57 -10.24 -2.30
C TRP A 112 -9.58 -11.24 -2.91
N LEU A 113 -9.58 -11.38 -4.23
CA LEU A 113 -8.79 -12.38 -4.93
C LEU A 113 -7.81 -11.72 -5.90
N ASP A 114 -6.57 -12.20 -5.89
CA ASP A 114 -5.50 -11.70 -6.75
C ASP A 114 -5.01 -12.80 -7.71
N THR A 115 -4.79 -12.43 -8.97
CA THR A 115 -4.09 -13.28 -9.94
C THR A 115 -2.60 -13.25 -9.66
N ALA A 116 -1.83 -14.15 -10.30
CA ALA A 116 -0.36 -14.11 -10.17
C ALA A 116 0.21 -12.79 -10.68
N GLU A 117 -0.35 -12.23 -11.74
CA GLU A 117 0.04 -10.95 -12.32
C GLU A 117 -0.31 -9.78 -11.39
N SER A 118 -1.53 -9.71 -10.85
CA SER A 118 -1.90 -8.63 -9.91
C SER A 118 -1.07 -8.70 -8.64
N TRP A 119 -0.75 -9.90 -8.14
CA TRP A 119 0.12 -10.04 -6.98
C TRP A 119 1.57 -9.63 -7.25
N ALA A 120 2.11 -9.98 -8.42
CA ALA A 120 3.44 -9.51 -8.82
C ALA A 120 3.49 -7.98 -8.94
N TRP A 121 2.38 -7.35 -9.37
CA TRP A 121 2.23 -5.90 -9.36
C TRP A 121 2.34 -5.35 -7.93
N TRP A 122 1.59 -5.89 -6.96
CA TRP A 122 1.68 -5.47 -5.55
C TRP A 122 3.12 -5.48 -5.00
N GLU A 123 3.85 -6.59 -5.22
CA GLU A 123 5.23 -6.74 -4.75
C GLU A 123 6.19 -5.75 -5.44
N ARG A 124 5.97 -5.49 -6.73
CA ARG A 124 6.72 -4.48 -7.49
C ARG A 124 6.49 -3.08 -6.94
N ILE A 125 5.25 -2.68 -6.67
CA ILE A 125 4.95 -1.35 -6.12
C ILE A 125 5.62 -1.15 -4.75
N TRP A 126 5.59 -2.17 -3.90
CA TRP A 126 6.33 -2.11 -2.62
C TRP A 126 7.83 -1.94 -2.82
N ALA A 127 8.45 -2.75 -3.67
CA ALA A 127 9.89 -2.67 -3.93
C ALA A 127 10.30 -1.33 -4.56
N ASP A 128 9.62 -0.92 -5.62
CA ASP A 128 10.08 0.13 -6.51
C ASP A 128 9.55 1.51 -6.10
N LEU A 129 8.33 1.59 -5.56
CA LEU A 129 7.65 2.86 -5.29
C LEU A 129 7.47 3.17 -3.80
N ILE A 130 7.48 2.18 -2.89
CA ILE A 130 7.33 2.43 -1.44
C ILE A 130 8.68 2.40 -0.73
N TYR A 131 9.46 1.35 -0.96
CA TYR A 131 10.76 1.17 -0.31
C TYR A 131 11.81 2.16 -0.81
N ALA A 132 11.85 2.44 -2.11
CA ALA A 132 12.86 3.33 -2.67
C ALA A 132 12.78 4.78 -2.12
N PRO A 133 11.61 5.45 -2.04
CA PRO A 133 11.53 6.80 -1.44
C PRO A 133 11.81 6.83 0.06
N ALA A 134 11.53 5.72 0.77
CA ALA A 134 11.94 5.54 2.16
C ALA A 134 13.44 5.25 2.31
N GLY A 135 14.17 5.06 1.21
CA GLY A 135 15.59 4.73 1.18
C GLY A 135 15.87 3.35 1.79
N VAL A 136 14.94 2.40 1.65
CA VAL A 136 15.12 0.99 2.00
C VAL A 136 15.90 0.31 0.88
N THR A 137 16.84 -0.54 1.26
CA THR A 137 17.79 -1.20 0.34
C THR A 137 17.89 -2.68 0.67
N ARG A 138 18.57 -3.43 -0.19
CA ARG A 138 18.87 -4.86 0.04
C ARG A 138 19.68 -5.14 1.31
N ASP A 139 20.37 -4.15 1.87
CA ASP A 139 21.19 -4.29 3.08
C ASP A 139 20.34 -4.18 4.36
N ASP A 140 19.05 -3.85 4.23
CA ASP A 140 18.14 -3.72 5.36
C ASP A 140 17.58 -5.06 5.84
N ARG A 141 17.29 -5.09 7.14
CA ARG A 141 16.58 -6.17 7.84
C ARG A 141 15.23 -5.63 8.24
N ILE A 142 14.20 -6.01 7.51
CA ILE A 142 12.86 -5.45 7.61
C ILE A 142 12.01 -6.31 8.53
N PHE A 143 11.61 -5.74 9.67
CA PHE A 143 10.74 -6.39 10.62
C PHE A 143 9.27 -6.05 10.34
N PHE A 144 8.47 -7.08 10.11
CA PHE A 144 7.04 -6.96 9.84
C PHE A 144 6.25 -7.26 11.11
N ALA A 145 5.85 -6.20 11.82
CA ALA A 145 5.13 -6.30 13.09
C ALA A 145 3.61 -6.26 12.88
N PHE A 146 3.10 -7.11 11.98
CA PHE A 146 1.67 -7.25 11.67
C PHE A 146 1.27 -8.72 11.62
N SER A 147 -0.01 -9.03 11.79
CA SER A 147 -0.51 -10.41 11.68
C SER A 147 -0.52 -10.93 10.24
N PHE A 148 0.19 -12.03 9.99
CA PHE A 148 0.12 -12.79 8.73
C PHE A 148 -1.17 -13.64 8.67
N GLY A 149 -2.31 -12.97 8.71
CA GLY A 149 -3.65 -13.55 8.56
C GLY A 149 -4.26 -13.20 7.20
N PRO A 150 -5.60 -13.23 7.05
CA PRO A 150 -6.25 -12.93 5.78
C PRO A 150 -6.16 -11.46 5.37
N PHE A 151 -5.73 -10.55 6.25
CA PHE A 151 -5.53 -9.15 5.90
C PHE A 151 -4.31 -8.94 4.99
N ILE A 152 -4.50 -8.20 3.88
CA ILE A 152 -3.53 -8.08 2.78
C ILE A 152 -2.29 -7.23 3.08
N GLY A 153 -2.42 -6.22 3.95
CA GLY A 153 -1.61 -4.99 3.88
C GLY A 153 -0.10 -5.18 3.83
N PHE A 154 0.46 -6.07 4.65
CA PHE A 154 1.91 -6.29 4.72
C PHE A 154 2.35 -7.65 4.15
N TRP A 155 1.44 -8.44 3.55
CA TRP A 155 1.85 -9.57 2.71
C TRP A 155 2.58 -9.08 1.47
N SER A 156 2.08 -8.01 0.84
CA SER A 156 2.70 -7.40 -0.33
C SER A 156 4.00 -6.68 0.01
N ALA A 157 4.08 -6.05 1.18
CA ALA A 157 5.32 -5.49 1.72
C ALA A 157 6.38 -6.58 1.94
N PHE A 158 5.98 -7.70 2.55
CA PHE A 158 6.87 -8.84 2.75
C PHE A 158 7.41 -9.37 1.41
N GLY A 159 6.54 -9.65 0.43
CA GLY A 159 6.96 -10.07 -0.92
C GLY A 159 7.82 -9.02 -1.63
N GLY A 160 7.47 -7.74 -1.51
CA GLY A 160 8.26 -6.62 -2.05
C GLY A 160 9.66 -6.55 -1.44
N SER A 161 9.83 -6.89 -0.16
CA SER A 161 11.16 -6.92 0.47
C SER A 161 12.04 -8.05 -0.07
N GLN A 162 11.43 -9.21 -0.35
CA GLN A 162 12.12 -10.33 -0.99
C GLN A 162 12.50 -9.99 -2.43
N ARG A 163 11.62 -9.30 -3.17
CA ARG A 163 11.89 -8.77 -4.51
C ARG A 163 13.04 -7.77 -4.50
N LEU A 164 13.10 -6.88 -3.51
CA LEU A 164 14.21 -5.93 -3.31
C LEU A 164 15.53 -6.64 -2.95
N GLY A 165 15.47 -7.87 -2.45
CA GLY A 165 16.61 -8.63 -1.94
C GLY A 165 16.99 -8.28 -0.49
N ALA A 166 16.09 -7.63 0.25
CA ALA A 166 16.25 -7.32 1.67
C ALA A 166 15.83 -8.51 2.54
N MET A 167 16.36 -8.59 3.77
CA MET A 167 15.98 -9.65 4.71
C MET A 167 14.59 -9.35 5.30
N ALA A 168 13.64 -10.26 5.07
CA ALA A 168 12.29 -10.17 5.61
C ALA A 168 12.16 -10.95 6.93
N ILE A 169 11.80 -10.27 8.03
CA ILE A 169 11.64 -10.88 9.35
C ILE A 169 10.14 -10.93 9.70
N PRO A 170 9.51 -12.13 9.72
CA PRO A 170 8.07 -12.26 9.96
C PRO A 170 7.74 -12.25 11.47
N GLY A 171 7.23 -11.12 11.99
CA GLY A 171 6.87 -10.97 13.40
C GLY A 171 5.43 -11.35 13.77
N GLY A 172 4.63 -11.86 12.82
CA GLY A 172 3.17 -11.74 12.94
C GLY A 172 2.47 -12.54 14.03
N ALA A 173 2.99 -13.71 14.42
CA ALA A 173 2.43 -14.49 15.52
C ALA A 173 3.05 -14.16 16.89
N MET A 174 4.06 -13.29 16.93
CA MET A 174 4.81 -12.96 18.14
C MET A 174 4.03 -11.98 19.02
N THR A 175 4.18 -12.12 20.33
CA THR A 175 3.72 -11.11 21.30
C THR A 175 4.55 -9.82 21.15
N THR A 176 4.04 -8.69 21.66
CA THR A 176 4.76 -7.41 21.58
C THR A 176 6.17 -7.49 22.19
N ILE A 177 6.32 -8.15 23.33
CA ILE A 177 7.63 -8.35 23.96
C ILE A 177 8.57 -9.19 23.10
N GLN A 178 8.07 -10.30 22.53
CA GLN A 178 8.86 -11.13 21.61
C GLN A 178 9.30 -10.35 20.37
N ARG A 179 8.43 -9.49 19.81
CA ARG A 179 8.78 -8.62 18.67
C ARG A 179 9.93 -7.69 19.02
N VAL A 180 9.86 -7.01 20.17
CA VAL A 180 10.93 -6.12 20.65
C VAL A 180 12.25 -6.88 20.83
N GLN A 181 12.21 -8.05 21.48
CA GLN A 181 13.40 -8.89 21.70
C GLN A 181 14.02 -9.35 20.37
N VAL A 182 13.21 -9.86 19.45
CA VAL A 182 13.67 -10.32 18.13
C VAL A 182 14.19 -9.17 17.29
N MET A 183 13.55 -7.99 17.32
CA MET A 183 14.05 -6.81 16.62
C MET A 183 15.44 -6.40 17.11
N ARG A 184 15.70 -6.47 18.42
CA ARG A 184 17.04 -6.25 18.99
C ARG A 184 18.01 -7.34 18.54
N ASP A 185 17.65 -8.61 18.71
CA ASP A 185 18.55 -9.75 18.49
C ASP A 185 18.95 -9.90 17.03
N LEU A 186 18.00 -9.69 16.12
CA LEU A 186 18.23 -9.68 14.67
C LEU A 186 18.64 -8.29 14.15
N GLN A 187 18.74 -7.31 15.04
CA GLN A 187 19.15 -5.93 14.75
C GLN A 187 18.36 -5.32 13.57
N ALA A 188 17.02 -5.44 13.61
CA ALA A 188 16.16 -4.89 12.58
C ALA A 188 16.49 -3.42 12.29
N THR A 189 16.54 -3.05 11.01
CA THR A 189 16.86 -1.68 10.57
C THR A 189 15.62 -0.95 10.06
N VAL A 190 14.59 -1.68 9.65
CA VAL A 190 13.33 -1.13 9.15
C VAL A 190 12.17 -1.80 9.87
N LEU A 191 11.17 -1.01 10.30
CA LEU A 191 9.92 -1.52 10.87
C LEU A 191 8.76 -1.23 9.91
N CYS A 192 7.94 -2.24 9.67
CA CYS A 192 6.65 -2.15 8.97
C CYS A 192 5.52 -2.50 9.96
N CYS A 193 4.66 -1.53 10.30
CA CYS A 193 3.51 -1.72 11.19
C CYS A 193 2.53 -0.53 11.15
N THR A 194 1.40 -0.61 11.86
CA THR A 194 0.53 0.55 12.04
C THR A 194 1.17 1.58 13.00
N PRO A 195 0.92 2.90 12.81
CA PRO A 195 1.41 3.96 13.71
C PRO A 195 1.14 3.73 15.20
N THR A 196 -0.09 3.35 15.57
CA THR A 196 -0.46 3.08 16.97
C THR A 196 0.35 1.91 17.53
N TYR A 197 0.59 0.88 16.72
CA TYR A 197 1.36 -0.28 17.15
C TYR A 197 2.86 0.03 17.26
N ALA A 198 3.39 0.95 16.45
CA ALA A 198 4.75 1.46 16.61
C ALA A 198 4.96 2.08 17.99
N LEU A 199 4.02 2.94 18.43
CA LEU A 199 4.07 3.54 19.77
C LEU A 199 3.97 2.46 20.86
N ARG A 200 3.11 1.45 20.68
CA ARG A 200 3.00 0.31 21.61
C ARG A 200 4.29 -0.51 21.72
N LEU A 201 4.99 -0.73 20.59
CA LEU A 201 6.30 -1.38 20.58
C LEU A 201 7.33 -0.54 21.34
N ALA A 202 7.31 0.79 21.16
CA ALA A 202 8.22 1.69 21.84
C ALA A 202 8.00 1.71 23.37
N GLU A 203 6.74 1.76 23.83
CA GLU A 203 6.39 1.62 25.25
C GLU A 203 6.93 0.32 25.84
N THR A 204 6.76 -0.79 25.11
CA THR A 204 7.22 -2.11 25.55
C THR A 204 8.74 -2.16 25.59
N ALA A 205 9.42 -1.60 24.59
CA ALA A 205 10.88 -1.53 24.56
C ALA A 205 11.44 -0.71 25.74
N ALA A 206 10.82 0.43 26.06
CA ALA A 206 11.18 1.25 27.21
C ALA A 206 10.97 0.52 28.54
N ALA A 207 9.84 -0.17 28.71
CA ALA A 207 9.54 -0.95 29.93
C ALA A 207 10.56 -2.07 30.18
N GLU A 208 11.13 -2.62 29.12
CA GLU A 208 12.08 -3.74 29.16
C GLU A 208 13.54 -3.29 29.14
N GLY A 209 13.79 -1.98 29.09
CA GLY A 209 15.14 -1.43 28.95
C GLY A 209 15.84 -1.82 27.65
N ILE A 210 15.08 -2.12 26.59
CA ILE A 210 15.60 -2.51 25.28
C ILE A 210 15.64 -1.28 24.37
N ALA A 211 16.83 -0.89 23.93
CA ALA A 211 16.97 0.14 22.90
C ALA A 211 16.77 -0.47 21.50
N LEU A 212 15.86 0.12 20.72
CA LEU A 212 15.69 -0.18 19.30
C LEU A 212 16.34 0.95 18.49
N HIS A 213 17.14 0.59 17.48
CA HIS A 213 17.86 1.53 16.63
C HIS A 213 17.41 1.39 15.19
N LEU A 214 16.15 1.75 14.93
CA LEU A 214 15.60 1.70 13.58
C LEU A 214 16.16 2.85 12.73
N ARG A 215 16.42 2.55 11.47
CA ARG A 215 16.80 3.53 10.45
C ARG A 215 15.56 4.13 9.79
N ARG A 216 14.53 3.31 9.57
CA ARG A 216 13.29 3.66 8.88
C ARG A 216 12.08 3.00 9.55
N ASN A 217 10.96 3.69 9.56
CA ASN A 217 9.67 3.16 9.95
C ASN A 217 8.69 3.42 8.79
N ILE A 218 7.97 2.39 8.33
CA ILE A 218 6.99 2.50 7.26
C ILE A 218 5.64 2.07 7.81
N HIS A 219 4.67 2.97 7.69
CA HIS A 219 3.38 2.84 8.33
C HIS A 219 2.24 2.81 7.32
N ALA A 220 1.23 2.01 7.61
CA ALA A 220 0.02 1.89 6.81
C ALA A 220 -1.16 1.41 7.66
N GLY A 221 -2.35 1.43 7.10
CA GLY A 221 -3.57 0.85 7.68
C GLY A 221 -4.40 1.79 8.55
N GLU A 222 -3.82 2.90 9.02
CA GLU A 222 -4.52 3.94 9.77
C GLU A 222 -3.75 5.27 9.65
N PRO A 223 -4.40 6.43 9.92
CA PRO A 223 -3.72 7.71 9.94
C PRO A 223 -2.63 7.77 11.01
N GLY A 224 -1.43 8.24 10.67
CA GLY A 224 -0.41 8.50 11.69
C GLY A 224 0.88 9.13 11.18
N ALA A 225 1.65 8.49 10.30
CA ALA A 225 2.96 9.02 9.91
C ALA A 225 2.89 10.33 9.10
N SER A 226 1.74 10.63 8.50
CA SER A 226 1.45 11.95 7.91
C SER A 226 1.01 13.01 8.93
N ILE A 227 0.68 12.62 10.17
CA ILE A 227 0.31 13.55 11.25
C ILE A 227 1.58 13.99 11.98
N PRO A 228 1.94 15.28 12.01
CA PRO A 228 3.23 15.74 12.55
C PRO A 228 3.52 15.29 13.99
N SER A 229 2.53 15.33 14.88
CA SER A 229 2.69 14.92 16.28
C SER A 229 2.93 13.42 16.43
N THR A 230 2.13 12.59 15.76
CA THR A 230 2.29 11.12 15.77
C THR A 230 3.62 10.71 15.17
N ARG A 231 4.02 11.31 14.03
CA ARG A 231 5.32 11.10 13.41
C ARG A 231 6.46 11.42 14.38
N ALA A 232 6.45 12.61 15.00
CA ALA A 232 7.48 13.01 15.94
C ALA A 232 7.59 12.07 17.15
N ALA A 233 6.46 11.59 17.66
CA ALA A 233 6.43 10.63 18.76
C ALA A 233 7.08 9.28 18.36
N ILE A 234 6.77 8.76 17.17
CA ILE A 234 7.37 7.53 16.64
C ILE A 234 8.88 7.69 16.45
N GLU A 235 9.32 8.76 15.77
CA GLU A 235 10.74 9.00 15.47
C GLU A 235 11.57 9.19 16.75
N SER A 236 11.00 9.88 17.75
CA SER A 236 11.64 10.06 19.06
C SER A 236 11.80 8.74 19.82
N ALA A 237 10.77 7.89 19.80
CA ALA A 237 10.72 6.70 20.63
C ALA A 237 11.43 5.48 20.02
N LEU A 238 11.48 5.37 18.69
CA LEU A 238 12.04 4.22 17.98
C LEU A 238 13.29 4.54 17.15
N GLY A 239 13.60 5.82 16.96
CA GLY A 239 14.61 6.29 16.04
C GLY A 239 14.19 6.16 14.57
N GLY A 240 15.05 6.68 13.69
CA GLY A 240 14.84 6.61 12.26
C GLY A 240 13.75 7.55 11.75
N GLN A 241 13.60 7.57 10.43
CA GLN A 241 12.61 8.40 9.76
C GLN A 241 11.31 7.62 9.56
N ALA A 242 10.16 8.21 9.88
CA ALA A 242 8.85 7.59 9.68
C ALA A 242 8.21 8.05 8.36
N PHE A 243 7.70 7.08 7.61
CA PHE A 243 7.06 7.24 6.30
C PHE A 243 5.66 6.65 6.36
N ASP A 244 4.73 7.30 5.67
CA ASP A 244 3.37 6.84 5.47
C ASP A 244 3.19 6.19 4.11
N HIS A 245 2.34 5.18 4.06
CA HIS A 245 1.89 4.49 2.86
C HIS A 245 0.36 4.37 2.91
N THR A 246 -0.30 4.81 1.85
CA THR A 246 -1.76 4.72 1.71
C THR A 246 -2.13 3.59 0.77
N GLY A 247 -3.20 2.88 1.09
CA GLY A 247 -3.74 1.81 0.25
C GLY A 247 -5.01 1.21 0.84
N MET A 248 -5.63 0.33 0.09
CA MET A 248 -6.81 -0.44 0.52
C MET A 248 -6.82 -1.81 -0.15
N THR A 249 -7.56 -2.76 0.43
CA THR A 249 -7.57 -4.14 -0.09
C THR A 249 -8.16 -4.20 -1.50
N GLU A 250 -9.16 -3.37 -1.74
CA GLU A 250 -9.97 -3.32 -2.95
C GLU A 250 -9.28 -2.62 -4.14
N LEU A 251 -8.20 -1.86 -3.90
CA LEU A 251 -7.55 -1.06 -4.94
C LEU A 251 -6.06 -1.36 -5.08
N GLY A 252 -5.36 -1.61 -3.98
CA GLY A 252 -3.92 -1.63 -4.02
C GLY A 252 -3.24 -0.62 -3.10
N PRO A 253 -1.90 -0.55 -3.20
CA PRO A 253 -1.12 0.59 -2.78
C PRO A 253 -1.54 1.81 -3.61
N THR A 254 -1.83 2.95 -2.98
CA THR A 254 -2.24 4.18 -3.68
C THR A 254 -1.20 5.29 -3.61
N GLY A 255 -0.35 5.30 -2.59
CA GLY A 255 0.67 6.32 -2.47
C GLY A 255 1.66 6.13 -1.33
N VAL A 256 2.72 6.94 -1.32
CA VAL A 256 3.75 6.95 -0.27
C VAL A 256 4.23 8.37 0.04
N SER A 257 4.56 8.62 1.29
CA SER A 257 5.30 9.83 1.68
C SER A 257 6.76 9.78 1.22
N CYS A 258 7.37 10.95 1.01
CA CYS A 258 8.81 11.04 0.70
C CYS A 258 9.59 11.75 1.81
N SER A 259 10.90 11.92 1.59
CA SER A 259 11.79 12.60 2.53
C SER A 259 11.42 14.07 2.82
N GLN A 260 10.58 14.71 2.00
CA GLN A 260 10.08 16.07 2.24
C GLN A 260 9.01 16.15 3.33
N ARG A 261 8.34 15.03 3.65
CA ARG A 261 7.44 14.89 4.82
C ARG A 261 6.21 15.83 4.84
N ASP A 262 5.76 16.29 3.67
CA ASP A 262 4.64 17.23 3.49
C ASP A 262 3.41 16.58 2.81
N GLY A 263 3.22 15.28 3.02
CA GLY A 263 2.09 14.53 2.46
C GLY A 263 2.52 13.22 1.79
N VAL A 264 1.64 12.73 0.91
CA VAL A 264 1.74 11.44 0.23
C VAL A 264 1.67 11.66 -1.28
N HIS A 265 2.62 11.08 -2.02
CA HIS A 265 2.59 11.04 -3.48
C HIS A 265 1.71 9.89 -3.94
N LEU A 266 0.78 10.17 -4.85
CA LEU A 266 -0.01 9.12 -5.52
C LEU A 266 0.85 8.37 -6.55
N PHE A 267 0.57 7.09 -6.76
CA PHE A 267 1.25 6.29 -7.79
C PHE A 267 0.62 6.56 -9.16
N GLU A 268 0.97 7.69 -9.77
CA GLU A 268 0.36 8.17 -11.02
C GLU A 268 0.81 7.42 -12.29
N SER A 269 1.86 6.61 -12.20
CA SER A 269 2.41 5.83 -13.32
C SER A 269 1.72 4.48 -13.56
N GLU A 270 0.83 4.08 -12.66
CA GLU A 270 0.14 2.79 -12.66
C GLU A 270 -1.24 2.88 -13.32
#